data_AF-A0A257TJ73-F1
#
_entry.id   AF-A0A257TJ73-F1
#
_cell.length_a   1.000
_cell.length_b   1.000
_cell.length_c   1.000
_cell.angle_alpha   90.00
_cell.angle_beta   90.00
_cell.angle_gamma   90.00
#
_symmetry.space_group_name_H-M   'P 1'
#
loop_
_entity.id
_entity.type
_entity.pdbx_description
1 polymer ?
#
loop_
_entity_poly.entity_id
_entity_poly.type
_entity_poly.pdbx_seq_one_letter_code
_entity_poly.pdbx_strand_id
1 'polypeptide(L)'
;MNAETLRRWKRWYRHVMRDQLVVWLPACFIGLGLPSMLSVQFLRRGTEADTWTAAGMTANSVGEHVGLAWGPSLGHAFTLMTLFCGFLVLSPTVSSTADGVIRRWLDVFWTSSARLRRVDPRHIGKLYFTVLCCYTVFSLLMLLFVPGGLLLKVATNIFNYALGFSCWHALAVNLTLLPRELRPGWFVRIALFSAGAFFLLIAGLTTYTALVVG
;
A
#
# COMPACT_ATOMS: atom_id res chain seq x y z
N MET A 1 -4.72 -22.21 -27.79
CA MET A 1 -5.79 -21.57 -27.00
C MET A 1 -7.04 -21.55 -27.88
N ASN A 2 -8.18 -22.07 -27.41
CA ASN A 2 -9.38 -22.20 -28.26
C ASN A 2 -10.09 -20.84 -28.37
N ALA A 3 -10.74 -20.54 -29.51
CA ALA A 3 -11.38 -19.25 -29.77
C ALA A 3 -12.40 -18.83 -28.68
N GLU A 4 -13.10 -19.79 -28.09
CA GLU A 4 -14.04 -19.54 -27.01
C GLU A 4 -13.34 -19.11 -25.70
N THR A 5 -12.22 -19.77 -25.35
CA THR A 5 -11.43 -19.43 -24.16
C THR A 5 -10.82 -18.02 -24.26
N LEU A 6 -10.37 -17.63 -25.46
CA LEU A 6 -9.88 -16.27 -25.73
C LEU A 6 -10.98 -15.22 -25.55
N ARG A 7 -12.21 -15.51 -26.01
CA ARG A 7 -13.35 -14.60 -25.84
C ARG A 7 -13.72 -14.42 -24.37
N ARG A 8 -13.71 -15.50 -23.59
CA ARG A 8 -13.96 -15.47 -22.14
C ARG A 8 -12.89 -14.67 -21.40
N TRP A 9 -11.61 -14.90 -21.72
CA TRP A 9 -10.49 -14.13 -21.15
C TRP A 9 -10.63 -12.64 -21.43
N LYS A 10 -10.91 -12.24 -22.68
CA LYS A 10 -11.07 -10.81 -23.05
C LYS A 10 -12.25 -10.14 -22.33
N ARG A 11 -13.32 -10.89 -22.05
CA ARG A 11 -14.47 -10.40 -21.27
C ARG A 11 -14.07 -10.22 -19.80
N TRP A 12 -13.39 -11.20 -19.21
CA TRP A 12 -12.89 -11.12 -17.84
C TRP A 12 -11.89 -9.97 -17.68
N TYR A 13 -10.92 -9.83 -18.59
CA TYR A 13 -9.94 -8.75 -18.57
C TYR A 13 -10.61 -7.37 -18.61
N ARG A 14 -11.64 -7.18 -19.46
CA ARG A 14 -12.41 -5.93 -19.48
C ARG A 14 -13.16 -5.67 -18.18
N HIS A 15 -13.65 -6.71 -17.52
CA HIS A 15 -14.30 -6.58 -16.22
C HIS A 15 -13.30 -6.12 -15.15
N VAL A 16 -12.13 -6.74 -15.08
CA VAL A 16 -11.04 -6.35 -14.18
C VAL A 16 -10.58 -4.92 -14.46
N MET A 17 -10.39 -4.55 -15.72
CA MET A 17 -9.97 -3.20 -16.08
C MET A 17 -11.01 -2.15 -15.69
N ARG A 18 -12.32 -2.47 -15.81
CA ARG A 18 -13.39 -1.58 -15.34
C ARG A 18 -13.37 -1.42 -13.84
N ASP A 19 -13.15 -2.48 -13.08
CA ASP A 19 -13.03 -2.41 -11.62
C ASP A 19 -11.85 -1.52 -11.20
N GLN A 20 -10.67 -1.74 -11.78
CA GLN A 20 -9.46 -0.96 -11.48
C GLN A 20 -9.59 0.53 -11.89
N LEU A 21 -10.24 0.84 -13.01
CA LEU A 21 -10.35 2.22 -13.49
C LEU A 21 -11.58 2.99 -12.99
N VAL A 22 -12.70 2.32 -12.77
CA VAL A 22 -13.97 2.98 -12.40
C VAL A 22 -14.20 2.95 -10.89
N VAL A 23 -13.76 1.90 -10.20
CA VAL A 23 -13.95 1.78 -8.75
C VAL A 23 -12.69 2.21 -8.03
N TRP A 24 -11.55 1.59 -8.36
CA TRP A 24 -10.32 1.79 -7.60
C TRP A 24 -9.71 3.19 -7.82
N LEU A 25 -9.57 3.63 -9.08
CA LEU A 25 -8.94 4.92 -9.38
C LEU A 25 -9.67 6.11 -8.72
N PRO A 26 -11.02 6.27 -8.81
CA PRO A 26 -11.72 7.36 -8.13
C PRO A 26 -11.67 7.23 -6.60
N ALA A 27 -11.75 6.00 -6.08
CA ALA A 27 -11.61 5.76 -4.64
C ALA A 27 -10.24 6.21 -4.12
N CYS A 28 -9.16 5.99 -4.88
CA CYS A 28 -7.83 6.50 -4.54
C CYS A 28 -7.77 8.02 -4.58
N PHE A 29 -8.37 8.67 -5.59
CA PHE A 29 -8.41 10.13 -5.66
C PHE A 29 -9.16 10.75 -4.49
N ILE A 30 -10.31 10.18 -4.11
CA ILE A 30 -11.09 10.63 -2.95
C ILE A 30 -10.32 10.34 -1.65
N GLY A 31 -9.75 9.14 -1.53
CA GLY A 31 -9.02 8.69 -0.34
C GLY A 31 -7.74 9.47 -0.08
N LEU A 32 -7.05 9.96 -1.11
CA LEU A 32 -5.89 10.84 -0.98
C LEU A 32 -6.30 12.32 -0.93
N GLY A 33 -7.31 12.71 -1.69
CA GLY A 33 -7.75 14.09 -1.85
C GLY A 33 -8.42 14.66 -0.62
N LEU A 34 -9.34 13.91 0.01
CA LEU A 34 -10.07 14.42 1.19
C LEU A 34 -9.14 14.66 2.39
N PRO A 35 -8.26 13.73 2.80
CA PRO A 35 -7.37 13.96 3.94
C PRO A 35 -6.32 15.06 3.67
N SER A 36 -5.84 15.17 2.43
CA SER A 36 -4.91 16.24 2.04
C SER A 36 -5.59 17.60 2.05
N MET A 37 -6.82 17.70 1.56
CA MET A 37 -7.60 18.95 1.58
C MET A 37 -7.95 19.39 3.02
N LEU A 38 -8.33 18.45 3.89
CA LEU A 38 -8.51 18.73 5.32
C LEU A 38 -7.23 19.24 5.96
N SER A 39 -6.10 18.58 5.68
CA SER A 39 -4.80 19.02 6.22
C SER A 39 -4.44 20.44 5.76
N VAL A 40 -4.62 20.77 4.47
CA VAL A 40 -4.30 22.11 3.95
C VAL A 40 -5.23 23.21 4.47
N GLN A 41 -6.51 22.89 4.70
CA GLN A 41 -7.48 23.89 5.17
C GLN A 41 -7.35 24.17 6.67
N PHE A 42 -7.07 23.16 7.48
CA PHE A 42 -7.13 23.29 8.93
C PHE A 42 -5.76 23.39 9.62
N LEU A 43 -4.65 22.97 8.98
CA LEU A 43 -3.30 23.24 9.51
C LEU A 43 -2.80 24.63 9.11
N ARG A 44 -2.26 25.38 10.07
CA ARG A 44 -1.53 26.64 9.78
C ARG A 44 -0.33 26.35 8.89
N ARG A 45 -0.24 27.06 7.76
CA ARG A 45 0.91 27.01 6.84
C ARG A 45 2.19 27.38 7.61
N GLY A 46 3.21 26.52 7.55
CA GLY A 46 4.49 26.71 8.25
C GLY A 46 4.61 26.02 9.61
N THR A 47 3.64 25.20 10.01
CA THR A 47 3.78 24.35 11.22
C THR A 47 4.71 23.18 10.91
N GLU A 48 5.85 23.07 11.58
CA GLU A 48 6.68 21.86 11.57
C GLU A 48 5.96 20.76 12.34
N ALA A 49 5.04 20.08 11.68
CA ALA A 49 4.41 18.89 12.22
C ALA A 49 5.39 17.72 12.14
N ASP A 50 5.74 17.13 13.27
CA ASP A 50 6.42 15.84 13.27
C ASP A 50 5.52 14.81 12.55
N THR A 51 6.12 13.94 11.73
CA THR A 51 5.41 13.09 10.74
C THR A 51 4.31 12.23 11.38
N TRP A 52 4.47 11.91 12.66
CA TRP A 52 3.54 11.09 13.46
C TRP A 52 2.40 11.88 14.09
N THR A 53 2.60 13.18 14.33
CA THR A 53 1.65 14.05 15.03
C THR A 53 0.69 14.76 14.08
N ALA A 54 1.03 14.84 12.79
CA ALA A 54 0.26 15.53 11.76
C ALA A 54 -1.22 15.09 11.73
N ALA A 55 -1.51 13.79 11.82
CA ALA A 55 -2.89 13.29 11.81
C ALA A 55 -3.69 13.73 13.04
N GLY A 56 -3.06 13.74 14.22
CA GLY A 56 -3.67 14.21 15.47
C GLY A 56 -3.85 15.74 15.47
N MET A 57 -2.88 16.48 14.92
CA MET A 57 -2.97 17.94 14.75
C MET A 57 -4.11 18.31 13.79
N THR A 58 -4.26 17.60 12.66
CA THR A 58 -5.39 17.83 11.74
C THR A 58 -6.72 17.56 12.44
N ALA A 59 -6.86 16.44 13.16
CA ALA A 59 -8.10 16.15 13.88
C ALA A 59 -8.42 17.20 14.97
N ASN A 60 -7.41 17.65 15.71
CA ASN A 60 -7.59 18.70 16.72
C ASN A 60 -8.00 20.03 16.10
N SER A 61 -7.36 20.42 14.99
CA SER A 61 -7.66 21.67 14.28
C SER A 61 -9.07 21.69 13.68
N VAL A 62 -9.58 20.54 13.20
CA VAL A 62 -10.97 20.39 12.77
C VAL A 62 -11.92 20.59 13.94
N GLY A 63 -11.64 19.97 15.09
CA GLY A 63 -12.44 20.14 16.30
C GLY A 63 -12.47 21.57 16.83
N GLU A 64 -11.34 22.28 16.80
CA GLU A 64 -11.26 23.68 17.19
C GLU A 64 -12.12 24.57 16.27
N HIS A 65 -12.04 24.38 14.95
CA HIS A 65 -12.85 25.12 13.99
C HIS A 65 -14.35 24.88 14.18
N VAL A 66 -14.76 23.62 14.35
CA VAL A 66 -16.17 23.28 14.61
C VAL A 66 -16.60 23.79 15.98
N GLY A 67 -15.73 23.73 16.98
CA GLY A 67 -15.99 24.22 18.34
C GLY A 67 -16.25 25.71 18.40
N LEU A 68 -15.52 26.50 17.60
CA LEU A 68 -15.71 27.95 17.48
C LEU A 68 -17.04 28.33 16.81
N ALA A 69 -17.51 27.55 15.85
CA ALA A 69 -18.72 27.86 15.09
C ALA A 69 -20.02 27.24 15.68
N TRP A 70 -19.93 26.04 16.28
CA TRP A 70 -21.09 25.22 16.66
C TRP A 70 -21.08 24.79 18.14
N GLY A 71 -20.04 25.16 18.89
CA GLY A 71 -19.92 24.92 20.32
C GLY A 71 -18.98 23.77 20.70
N PRO A 72 -18.45 23.75 21.95
CA PRO A 72 -17.34 22.86 22.35
C PRO A 72 -17.66 21.36 22.25
N SER A 73 -18.90 20.95 22.52
CA SER A 73 -19.33 19.55 22.47
C SER A 73 -19.28 18.97 21.05
N LEU A 74 -19.70 19.76 20.06
CA LEU A 74 -19.63 19.40 18.64
C LEU A 74 -18.18 19.36 18.14
N GLY A 75 -17.32 20.26 18.63
CA GLY A 75 -15.88 20.22 18.34
C GLY A 75 -15.24 18.89 18.73
N HIS A 76 -15.44 18.44 19.98
CA HIS A 76 -14.91 17.16 20.44
C HIS A 76 -15.48 15.96 19.68
N ALA A 77 -16.76 15.97 19.34
CA ALA A 77 -17.39 14.92 18.54
C ALA A 77 -16.76 14.80 17.15
N PHE A 78 -16.48 15.92 16.49
CA PHE A 78 -15.83 15.94 15.17
C PHE A 78 -14.37 15.50 15.22
N THR A 79 -13.61 15.89 16.26
CA THR A 79 -12.24 15.37 16.48
C THR A 79 -12.23 13.84 16.57
N LEU A 80 -13.13 13.29 17.39
CA LEU A 80 -13.24 11.83 17.57
C LEU A 80 -13.68 11.16 16.27
N MET A 81 -14.63 11.73 15.53
CA MET A 81 -15.09 11.19 14.25
C MET A 81 -13.97 11.17 13.20
N THR A 82 -13.15 12.22 13.12
CA THR A 82 -12.00 12.28 12.20
C THR A 82 -10.96 11.22 12.53
N LEU A 83 -10.61 11.05 13.82
CA LEU A 83 -9.70 9.98 14.25
C LEU A 83 -10.28 8.59 14.00
N PHE A 84 -11.57 8.40 14.28
CA PHE A 84 -12.26 7.14 14.05
C PHE A 84 -12.33 6.77 12.56
N CYS A 85 -12.59 7.75 11.69
CA CYS A 85 -12.52 7.56 10.24
C CYS A 85 -11.11 7.14 9.79
N GLY A 86 -10.07 7.81 10.30
CA GLY A 86 -8.68 7.42 10.04
C GLY A 86 -8.40 5.97 10.47
N PHE A 87 -8.84 5.58 11.66
CA PHE A 87 -8.74 4.22 12.16
C PHE A 87 -9.49 3.21 11.27
N LEU A 88 -10.72 3.49 10.88
CA LEU A 88 -11.55 2.62 10.04
C LEU A 88 -10.98 2.43 8.64
N VAL A 89 -10.22 3.40 8.11
CA VAL A 89 -9.54 3.25 6.82
C VAL A 89 -8.25 2.45 6.98
N LEU A 90 -7.42 2.77 7.98
CA LEU A 90 -6.12 2.13 8.19
C LEU A 90 -6.26 0.66 8.61
N SER A 91 -7.17 0.35 9.54
CA SER A 91 -7.35 -0.97 10.13
C SER A 91 -7.58 -2.10 9.11
N PRO A 92 -8.57 -2.03 8.18
CA PRO A 92 -8.77 -3.06 7.17
C PRO A 92 -7.62 -3.12 6.16
N THR A 93 -7.00 -1.98 5.81
CA THR A 93 -5.90 -1.94 4.85
C THR A 93 -4.66 -2.67 5.38
N VAL A 94 -4.27 -2.43 6.65
CA VAL A 94 -3.12 -3.13 7.24
C VAL A 94 -3.42 -4.61 7.47
N SER A 95 -4.65 -4.94 7.85
CA SER A 95 -5.08 -6.33 8.09
C SER A 95 -5.03 -7.17 6.80
N SER A 96 -5.63 -6.66 5.71
CA SER A 96 -5.61 -7.33 4.40
C SER A 96 -4.20 -7.44 3.81
N THR A 97 -3.35 -6.43 4.02
CA THR A 97 -1.96 -6.46 3.58
C THR A 97 -1.14 -7.52 4.34
N ALA A 98 -1.28 -7.58 5.67
CA ALA A 98 -0.58 -8.55 6.50
C ALA A 98 -0.96 -9.99 6.13
N ASP A 99 -2.26 -10.25 5.98
CA ASP A 99 -2.79 -11.54 5.54
C ASP A 99 -2.25 -11.96 4.16
N GLY A 100 -2.16 -11.02 3.21
CA GLY A 100 -1.54 -11.25 1.90
C GLY A 100 -0.05 -11.59 1.96
N VAL A 101 0.71 -10.90 2.81
CA VAL A 101 2.15 -11.17 3.04
C VAL A 101 2.34 -12.57 3.63
N ILE A 102 1.58 -12.92 4.67
CA ILE A 102 1.70 -14.21 5.35
C ILE A 102 1.39 -15.35 4.39
N ARG A 103 0.33 -15.24 3.58
CA ARG A 103 0.00 -16.28 2.57
C ARG A 103 1.12 -16.48 1.55
N ARG A 104 1.68 -15.40 1.02
CA ARG A 104 2.80 -15.48 0.06
C ARG A 104 4.03 -16.15 0.67
N TRP A 105 4.40 -15.79 1.89
CA TRP A 105 5.52 -16.44 2.57
C TRP A 105 5.23 -17.89 2.94
N LEU A 106 4.01 -18.19 3.36
CA LEU A 106 3.55 -19.55 3.63
C LEU A 106 3.71 -20.42 2.38
N ASP A 107 3.32 -19.92 1.20
CA ASP A 107 3.48 -20.63 -0.08
C ASP A 107 4.96 -20.85 -0.42
N VAL A 108 5.83 -19.87 -0.16
CA VAL A 108 7.29 -20.00 -0.35
C VAL A 108 7.89 -21.04 0.59
N PHE A 109 7.53 -21.03 1.88
CA PHE A 109 8.00 -22.02 2.85
C PHE A 109 7.50 -23.42 2.49
N TRP A 110 6.26 -23.54 2.03
CA TRP A 110 5.67 -24.79 1.58
C TRP A 110 6.38 -25.36 0.35
N THR A 111 6.66 -24.52 -0.65
CA THR A 111 7.38 -24.92 -1.86
C THR A 111 8.88 -25.13 -1.62
N SER A 112 9.49 -24.52 -0.61
CA SER A 112 10.93 -24.68 -0.35
C SER A 112 11.28 -25.85 0.58
N SER A 113 10.38 -26.23 1.51
CA SER A 113 10.68 -27.26 2.52
C SER A 113 10.02 -28.60 2.21
N ALA A 114 10.83 -29.61 1.88
CA ALA A 114 10.39 -31.00 1.69
C ALA A 114 9.79 -31.62 2.97
N ARG A 115 10.20 -31.14 4.16
CA ARG A 115 9.66 -31.56 5.46
C ARG A 115 8.25 -30.99 5.69
N LEU A 116 8.00 -29.77 5.24
CA LEU A 116 6.73 -29.08 5.45
C LEU A 116 5.62 -29.61 4.54
N ARG A 117 5.95 -30.05 3.32
CA ARG A 117 5.00 -30.72 2.41
C ARG A 117 4.46 -32.06 2.91
N ARG A 118 5.13 -32.69 3.89
CA ARG A 118 4.69 -33.93 4.53
C ARG A 118 3.78 -33.69 5.73
N VAL A 119 3.59 -32.44 6.14
CA VAL A 119 2.71 -32.08 7.25
C VAL A 119 1.27 -32.19 6.79
N ASP A 120 0.48 -32.96 7.54
CA ASP A 120 -0.93 -33.22 7.29
C ASP A 120 -1.74 -31.90 7.21
N PRO A 121 -2.59 -31.67 6.18
CA PRO A 121 -3.29 -30.39 5.95
C PRO A 121 -4.09 -29.85 7.15
N ARG A 122 -4.45 -30.72 8.11
CA ARG A 122 -5.15 -30.37 9.35
C ARG A 122 -4.35 -29.45 10.28
N HIS A 123 -3.01 -29.41 10.15
CA HIS A 123 -2.14 -28.60 11.02
C HIS A 123 -1.68 -27.28 10.39
N ILE A 124 -2.15 -26.94 9.19
CA ILE A 124 -1.73 -25.72 8.46
C ILE A 124 -2.04 -24.45 9.27
N GLY A 125 -3.14 -24.43 10.04
CA GLY A 125 -3.50 -23.30 10.88
C GLY A 125 -2.44 -22.95 11.94
N LYS A 126 -1.73 -23.96 12.49
CA LYS A 126 -0.64 -23.72 13.46
C LYS A 126 0.56 -23.09 12.78
N LEU A 127 0.91 -23.53 11.57
CA LEU A 127 2.00 -22.95 10.80
C LEU A 127 1.70 -21.49 10.44
N TYR A 128 0.47 -21.20 9.99
CA TYR A 128 0.01 -19.83 9.75
C TYR A 128 0.15 -18.96 11.00
N PHE A 129 -0.30 -19.46 12.15
CA PHE A 129 -0.21 -18.73 13.42
C PHE A 129 1.25 -18.51 13.87
N THR A 130 2.14 -19.49 13.67
CA THR A 130 3.57 -19.34 13.98
C THR A 130 4.22 -18.26 13.10
N VAL A 131 3.97 -18.26 11.79
CA VAL A 131 4.50 -17.24 10.89
C VAL A 131 3.95 -15.85 11.24
N LEU A 132 2.66 -15.77 11.58
CA LEU A 132 2.04 -14.53 12.06
C LEU A 132 2.70 -14.03 13.35
N CYS A 133 2.87 -14.88 14.37
CA CYS A 133 3.56 -14.52 15.61
C CYS A 133 5.00 -14.06 15.36
N CYS A 134 5.77 -14.79 14.54
CA CYS A 134 7.13 -14.39 14.18
C CYS A 134 7.15 -13.01 13.49
N TYR A 135 6.21 -12.76 12.58
CA TYR A 135 6.08 -11.46 11.90
C TYR A 135 5.73 -10.34 12.88
N THR A 136 4.79 -10.56 13.82
CA THR A 136 4.42 -9.57 14.84
C THR A 136 5.58 -9.27 15.79
N VAL A 137 6.28 -10.29 16.28
CA VAL A 137 7.46 -10.12 17.15
C VAL A 137 8.56 -9.38 16.41
N PHE A 138 8.87 -9.76 15.17
CA PHE A 138 9.86 -9.08 14.35
C PHE A 138 9.52 -7.60 14.13
N SER A 139 8.25 -7.31 13.82
CA SER A 139 7.77 -5.94 13.63
C SER A 139 7.89 -5.11 14.91
N LEU A 140 7.55 -5.71 16.06
CA LEU A 140 7.68 -5.06 17.37
C LEU A 140 9.16 -4.78 17.71
N LEU A 141 10.05 -5.75 17.49
CA LEU A 141 11.48 -5.57 17.72
C LEU A 141 12.04 -4.46 16.83
N MET A 142 11.66 -4.41 15.54
CA MET A 142 12.09 -3.33 14.64
C MET A 142 11.64 -1.95 15.12
N LEU A 143 10.44 -1.83 15.67
CA LEU A 143 9.94 -0.58 16.26
C LEU A 143 10.68 -0.18 17.55
N LEU A 144 11.16 -1.16 18.32
CA LEU A 144 11.91 -0.91 19.55
C LEU A 144 13.35 -0.46 19.27
N PHE A 145 13.98 -0.96 18.21
CA PHE A 145 15.39 -0.68 17.90
C PHE A 145 15.61 0.48 16.91
N VAL A 146 14.62 0.83 16.10
CA VAL A 146 14.77 1.84 15.02
C VAL A 146 13.75 2.97 15.20
N PRO A 147 14.17 4.26 15.13
CA PRO A 147 13.24 5.37 15.18
C PRO A 147 12.23 5.28 14.03
N GLY A 148 10.93 5.34 14.36
CA GLY A 148 9.84 5.08 13.43
C GLY A 148 9.86 5.96 12.18
N GLY A 149 10.32 7.21 12.28
CA GLY A 149 10.48 8.11 11.14
C GLY A 149 11.51 7.63 10.11
N LEU A 150 12.64 7.08 10.58
CA LEU A 150 13.66 6.49 9.69
C LEU A 150 13.12 5.22 9.05
N LEU A 151 12.44 4.38 9.83
CA LEU A 151 11.82 3.15 9.34
C LEU A 151 10.82 3.44 8.21
N LEU A 152 9.98 4.47 8.39
CA LEU A 152 8.99 4.88 7.39
C LEU A 152 9.64 5.41 6.11
N LYS A 153 10.70 6.24 6.23
CA LYS A 153 11.46 6.76 5.08
C LYS A 153 12.13 5.64 4.29
N VAL A 154 12.83 4.74 4.99
CA VAL A 154 13.52 3.60 4.38
C VAL A 154 12.52 2.63 3.74
N ALA A 155 11.43 2.30 4.43
CA ALA A 155 10.39 1.43 3.89
C ALA A 155 9.77 2.02 2.62
N THR A 156 9.43 3.31 2.62
CA THR A 156 8.89 4.01 1.43
C THR A 156 9.87 3.96 0.27
N ASN A 157 11.16 4.18 0.54
CA ASN A 157 12.20 4.12 -0.48
C ASN A 157 12.36 2.71 -1.06
N ILE A 158 12.36 1.67 -0.22
CA ILE A 158 12.39 0.27 -0.64
C ILE A 158 11.15 -0.07 -1.50
N PHE A 159 9.97 0.42 -1.12
CA PHE A 159 8.76 0.24 -1.92
C PHE A 159 8.87 0.89 -3.30
N ASN A 160 9.49 2.08 -3.41
CA ASN A 160 9.73 2.72 -4.71
C ASN A 160 10.66 1.86 -5.59
N TYR A 161 11.75 1.31 -5.03
CA TYR A 161 12.61 0.36 -5.76
C TYR A 161 11.84 -0.90 -6.19
N ALA A 162 11.08 -1.49 -5.27
CA ALA A 162 10.31 -2.70 -5.53
C ALA A 162 9.25 -2.49 -6.61
N LEU A 163 8.52 -1.36 -6.59
CA LEU A 163 7.55 -0.98 -7.61
C LEU A 163 8.20 -0.76 -8.96
N GLY A 164 9.32 -0.01 -9.00
CA GLY A 164 10.06 0.23 -10.22
C GLY A 164 10.51 -1.06 -10.90
N PHE A 165 11.15 -1.95 -10.13
CA PHE A 165 11.53 -3.28 -10.62
C PHE A 165 10.33 -4.12 -11.04
N SER A 166 9.25 -4.11 -10.24
CA SER A 166 8.03 -4.88 -10.53
C SER A 166 7.36 -4.45 -11.83
N CYS A 167 7.36 -3.16 -12.17
CA CYS A 167 6.81 -2.67 -13.43
C CYS A 167 7.56 -3.24 -14.64
N TRP A 168 8.89 -3.26 -14.59
CA TRP A 168 9.72 -3.82 -15.66
C TRP A 168 9.65 -5.35 -15.71
N HIS A 169 9.66 -6.01 -14.55
CA HIS A 169 9.49 -7.46 -14.47
C HIS A 169 8.12 -7.89 -15.00
N ALA A 170 7.04 -7.21 -14.62
CA ALA A 170 5.71 -7.45 -15.16
C ALA A 170 5.65 -7.22 -16.67
N LEU A 171 6.30 -6.17 -17.18
CA LEU A 171 6.39 -5.94 -18.62
C LEU A 171 7.15 -7.07 -19.32
N ALA A 172 8.29 -7.52 -18.79
CA ALA A 172 9.07 -8.63 -19.33
C ALA A 172 8.24 -9.92 -19.36
N VAL A 173 7.62 -10.29 -18.23
CA VAL A 173 6.74 -11.46 -18.10
C VAL A 173 5.57 -11.40 -19.09
N ASN A 174 4.91 -10.25 -19.21
CA ASN A 174 3.79 -10.07 -20.13
C ASN A 174 4.19 -10.11 -21.61
N LEU A 175 5.47 -9.96 -21.94
CA LEU A 175 5.97 -10.05 -23.32
C LEU A 175 6.52 -11.44 -23.65
N THR A 176 7.13 -12.12 -22.67
CA THR A 176 7.76 -13.44 -22.84
C THR A 176 6.78 -14.59 -22.64
N LEU A 177 5.93 -14.54 -21.61
CA LEU A 177 5.06 -15.65 -21.23
C LEU A 177 3.67 -15.58 -21.88
N LEU A 178 3.17 -14.40 -22.26
CA LEU A 178 1.85 -14.27 -22.88
C LEU A 178 1.86 -14.59 -24.39
N PRO A 179 0.86 -15.35 -24.88
CA PRO A 179 0.61 -15.54 -26.31
C PRO A 179 0.47 -14.20 -27.03
N ARG A 180 0.91 -14.12 -28.29
CA ARG A 180 0.91 -12.87 -29.09
C ARG A 180 -0.45 -12.15 -29.10
N GLU A 181 -1.54 -12.90 -29.06
CA GLU A 181 -2.93 -12.42 -29.09
C GLU A 181 -3.40 -11.72 -27.80
N LEU A 182 -2.70 -11.93 -26.68
CA LEU A 182 -3.03 -11.40 -25.34
C LEU A 182 -2.07 -10.32 -24.87
N ARG A 183 -1.06 -9.99 -25.68
CA ARG A 183 -0.01 -9.05 -25.28
C ARG A 183 -0.62 -7.66 -25.00
N PRO A 184 -0.09 -6.95 -23.99
CA PRO A 184 -0.53 -5.59 -23.70
C PRO A 184 -0.34 -4.70 -24.93
N GLY A 185 -1.29 -3.79 -25.16
CA GLY A 185 -1.20 -2.77 -26.20
C GLY A 185 -0.02 -1.83 -25.98
N TRP A 186 0.41 -1.12 -27.03
CA TRP A 186 1.61 -0.29 -26.99
C TRP A 186 1.57 0.78 -25.87
N PHE A 187 0.40 1.36 -25.63
CA PHE A 187 0.18 2.36 -24.58
C PHE A 187 0.49 1.82 -23.18
N VAL A 188 0.01 0.62 -22.86
CA VAL A 188 0.25 -0.02 -21.55
C VAL A 188 1.73 -0.33 -21.36
N ARG A 189 2.44 -0.69 -22.44
CA ARG A 189 3.89 -0.95 -22.37
C ARG A 189 4.68 0.32 -22.07
N ILE A 190 4.37 1.41 -22.77
CA ILE A 190 5.01 2.71 -22.52
C ILE A 190 4.70 3.19 -21.12
N ALA A 191 3.43 3.11 -20.69
CA ALA A 191 3.02 3.52 -19.35
C ALA A 191 3.71 2.69 -18.24
N LEU A 192 3.83 1.37 -18.40
CA LEU A 192 4.56 0.53 -17.44
C LEU A 192 6.06 0.84 -17.42
N PHE A 193 6.65 1.07 -18.59
CA PHE A 193 8.06 1.41 -18.68
C PHE A 193 8.36 2.78 -18.04
N SER A 194 7.56 3.80 -18.35
CA SER A 194 7.70 5.15 -17.80
C SER A 194 7.42 5.17 -16.29
N ALA A 195 6.40 4.46 -15.81
CA ALA A 195 6.14 4.32 -14.38
C ALA A 195 7.32 3.65 -13.67
N GLY A 196 7.87 2.57 -14.24
CA GLY A 196 9.06 1.90 -13.68
C GLY A 196 10.27 2.82 -13.60
N ALA A 197 10.54 3.59 -14.66
CA ALA A 197 11.62 4.57 -14.70
C ALA A 197 11.41 5.70 -13.68
N PHE A 198 10.17 6.19 -13.55
CA PHE A 198 9.81 7.24 -12.61
C PHE A 198 10.04 6.81 -11.15
N PHE A 199 9.55 5.63 -10.74
CA PHE A 199 9.72 5.15 -9.37
C PHE A 199 11.19 4.86 -9.03
N LEU A 200 11.97 4.31 -9.98
CA LEU A 200 13.41 4.12 -9.77
C LEU A 200 14.18 5.43 -9.69
N LEU A 201 13.80 6.43 -10.50
CA LEU A 201 14.42 7.74 -10.45
C LEU A 201 14.16 8.43 -9.11
N ILE A 202 12.93 8.41 -8.60
CA ILE A 202 12.62 8.94 -7.27
C ILE A 202 13.36 8.18 -6.16
N ALA A 203 13.43 6.85 -6.24
CA ALA A 203 14.15 6.05 -5.27
C ALA A 203 15.65 6.36 -5.26
N GLY A 204 16.25 6.49 -6.45
CA GLY A 204 17.64 6.89 -6.65
C GLY A 204 17.92 8.28 -6.09
N LEU A 205 17.07 9.26 -6.41
CA LEU A 205 17.18 10.62 -5.88
C LEU A 205 17.05 10.67 -4.36
N THR A 206 16.10 9.93 -3.79
CA THR A 206 15.89 9.86 -2.34
C THR A 206 17.08 9.23 -1.62
N THR A 207 17.69 8.21 -2.22
CA THR A 207 18.91 7.58 -1.70
C THR A 207 20.10 8.52 -1.81
N TYR A 208 20.22 9.24 -2.94
CA TYR A 208 21.27 10.22 -3.15
C TYR A 208 21.19 11.37 -2.14
N THR A 209 20.01 11.93 -1.90
CA THR A 209 19.84 12.99 -0.90
C THR A 209 20.12 12.49 0.51
N ALA A 210 19.72 11.26 0.84
CA ALA A 210 20.01 10.64 2.13
C ALA A 210 21.52 10.43 2.37
N LEU A 211 22.31 10.20 1.32
CA LEU A 211 23.75 9.96 1.42
C LEU A 211 24.60 11.25 1.35
N VAL A 212 24.12 12.30 0.68
CA VAL A 212 24.88 13.54 0.45
C VAL A 212 24.54 14.63 1.46
N VAL A 213 23.30 14.64 1.99
CA VAL A 213 22.80 15.67 2.90
C VAL A 213 22.66 15.15 4.35
N GLY A 214 22.66 13.83 4.54
CA GLY A 214 22.64 13.17 5.86
C GLY A 214 24.02 12.94 6.43
#